data_AF-A0AAU6E2S0-F1
#
_entry.id   AF-A0AAU6E2S0-F1
#
_cell.length_a   1.000
_cell.length_b   1.000
_cell.length_c   1.000
_cell.angle_alpha   90.00
_cell.angle_beta   90.00
_cell.angle_gamma   90.00
#
_symmetry.space_group_name_H-M   'P 1'
#
loop_
_entity.id
_entity.type
_entity.pdbx_description
1 polymer ?
#
loop_
_entity_poly.entity_id
_entity_poly.type
_entity_poly.pdbx_seq_one_letter_code
_entity_poly.pdbx_strand_id
1 'polypeptide(L)'
;MIQALQRDLGLSKDQAEIRLVNEARLAPIEAKLRDSLGDRFGGSWLSGTTARSLVVATTSAADIPAILAAGAQAEVVTRSLAQLIPIKQSLDAALPARPRVGSVRYIDVRNNKVVILSAAPEQAEAIIETVGVNKDVVSVIPSFEIPRLLGDVRGGDAYYTGITSRCSIGFAVTKGAQRGFVSAGHCGKKGAATVGADRTAQGIFQGSVFPGSDYAWIAVNTNWTLTPTVSNGGAGIDESVPVAGARAAIEGASVCRSGSTTDWHCGLIQQRDASVTYPQGNVFELTRTSVCAEPGDSGGSFISIDQAQGVTSGGSGDCSSGGTTYFQPIGEILTAYGLKLLTATRTPPTTTSAR
;
A
#
# COMPACT_ATOMS: atom_id res chain seq x y z
N MET A 1 -12.61 -16.11 -0.91
CA MET A 1 -12.38 -16.30 0.55
C MET A 1 -11.71 -17.62 0.87
N ILE A 2 -12.33 -18.79 0.56
CA ILE A 2 -11.78 -20.11 0.88
C ILE A 2 -10.31 -20.29 0.45
N GLN A 3 -9.98 -20.03 -0.81
CA GLN A 3 -8.61 -20.14 -1.32
C GLN A 3 -7.60 -19.26 -0.56
N ALA A 4 -8.02 -18.07 -0.11
CA ALA A 4 -7.18 -17.17 0.69
C ALA A 4 -6.93 -17.75 2.08
N LEU A 5 -7.98 -18.25 2.75
CA LEU A 5 -7.85 -18.90 4.06
C LEU A 5 -6.95 -20.15 4.00
N GLN A 6 -7.02 -20.93 2.92
CA GLN A 6 -6.13 -22.08 2.73
C GLN A 6 -4.66 -21.65 2.62
N ARG A 7 -4.39 -20.68 1.75
CA ARG A 7 -3.04 -20.16 1.50
C ARG A 7 -2.44 -19.49 2.74
N ASP A 8 -3.22 -18.65 3.40
CA ASP A 8 -2.69 -17.71 4.41
C ASP A 8 -2.69 -18.30 5.82
N LEU A 9 -3.64 -19.20 6.15
CA LEU A 9 -3.76 -19.82 7.46
C LEU A 9 -3.36 -21.30 7.46
N GLY A 10 -2.91 -21.84 6.31
CA GLY A 10 -2.53 -23.25 6.19
C GLY A 10 -3.70 -24.24 6.35
N LEU A 11 -4.92 -23.81 6.03
CA LEU A 11 -6.13 -24.64 6.18
C LEU A 11 -6.35 -25.55 4.96
N SER A 12 -6.93 -26.73 5.18
CA SER A 12 -7.57 -27.47 4.08
C SER A 12 -8.83 -26.74 3.60
N LYS A 13 -9.31 -27.07 2.40
CA LYS A 13 -10.57 -26.52 1.87
C LYS A 13 -11.72 -26.74 2.85
N ASP A 14 -11.89 -27.99 3.31
CA ASP A 14 -12.93 -28.38 4.27
C ASP A 14 -12.79 -27.63 5.60
N GLN A 15 -11.57 -27.46 6.11
CA GLN A 15 -11.34 -26.69 7.33
C GLN A 15 -11.72 -25.22 7.16
N ALA A 16 -11.39 -24.59 6.02
CA ALA A 16 -11.76 -23.22 5.73
C ALA A 16 -13.29 -23.05 5.60
N GLU A 17 -13.98 -24.00 4.97
CA GLU A 17 -15.44 -24.00 4.85
C GLU A 17 -16.11 -24.15 6.23
N ILE A 18 -15.70 -25.15 7.01
CA ILE A 18 -16.21 -25.36 8.38
C ILE A 18 -15.93 -24.13 9.25
N ARG A 19 -14.76 -23.51 9.09
CA ARG A 19 -14.37 -22.33 9.85
C ARG A 19 -15.34 -21.16 9.61
N LEU A 20 -15.65 -20.84 8.36
CA LEU A 20 -16.58 -19.76 8.01
C LEU A 20 -18.01 -20.06 8.51
N VAL A 21 -18.45 -21.31 8.41
CA VAL A 21 -19.77 -21.72 8.95
C VAL A 21 -19.84 -21.54 10.46
N ASN A 22 -18.78 -21.93 11.19
CA ASN A 22 -18.72 -21.73 12.63
C ASN A 22 -18.70 -20.25 13.02
N GLU A 23 -17.93 -19.41 12.33
CA GLU A 23 -17.92 -17.96 12.56
C GLU A 23 -19.30 -17.35 12.38
N ALA A 24 -19.96 -17.64 11.26
CA ALA A 24 -21.30 -17.14 10.97
C ALA A 24 -22.33 -17.59 12.02
N ARG A 25 -22.23 -18.84 12.49
CA ARG A 25 -23.11 -19.40 13.53
C ARG A 25 -22.86 -18.77 14.91
N LEU A 26 -21.61 -18.53 15.28
CA LEU A 26 -21.23 -18.08 16.62
C LEU A 26 -21.34 -16.56 16.80
N ALA A 27 -21.23 -15.77 15.73
CA ALA A 27 -21.35 -14.30 15.77
C ALA A 27 -22.64 -13.79 16.46
N PRO A 28 -23.86 -14.25 16.12
CA PRO A 28 -25.08 -13.77 16.81
C PRO A 28 -25.17 -14.24 18.27
N ILE A 29 -24.59 -15.39 18.61
CA ILE A 29 -24.52 -15.90 19.99
C ILE A 29 -23.63 -14.98 20.83
N GLU A 30 -22.48 -14.60 20.31
CA GLU A 30 -21.56 -13.67 20.95
C GLU A 30 -22.21 -12.31 21.20
N ALA A 31 -22.85 -11.73 20.19
CA ALA A 31 -23.55 -10.45 20.32
C ALA A 31 -24.61 -10.48 21.42
N LYS A 32 -25.45 -11.53 21.46
CA LYS A 32 -26.47 -11.70 22.50
C LYS A 32 -25.86 -11.82 23.90
N LEU A 33 -24.78 -12.60 24.04
CA LEU A 33 -24.11 -12.77 25.32
C LEU A 33 -23.47 -11.46 25.78
N ARG A 34 -22.77 -10.74 24.89
CA ARG A 34 -22.21 -9.41 25.17
C ARG A 34 -23.26 -8.46 25.74
N ASP A 35 -24.41 -8.37 25.08
CA ASP A 35 -25.51 -7.49 25.52
C ASP A 35 -26.10 -7.92 26.86
N SER A 36 -26.32 -9.22 27.06
CA SER A 36 -26.90 -9.76 28.30
C SER A 36 -25.99 -9.63 29.53
N LEU A 37 -24.67 -9.69 29.32
CA LEU A 37 -23.67 -9.60 30.39
C LEU A 37 -23.37 -8.15 30.77
N GLY A 38 -23.51 -7.21 29.81
CA GLY A 38 -23.31 -5.78 30.04
C GLY A 38 -21.95 -5.49 30.66
N ASP A 39 -21.93 -4.76 31.78
CA ASP A 39 -20.70 -4.35 32.49
C ASP A 39 -19.86 -5.51 33.04
N ARG A 40 -20.39 -6.75 33.03
CA ARG A 40 -19.65 -7.96 33.43
C ARG A 40 -18.91 -8.62 32.28
N PHE A 41 -19.16 -8.22 31.03
CA PHE A 41 -18.52 -8.79 29.85
C PHE A 41 -17.02 -8.46 29.82
N GLY A 42 -16.17 -9.50 29.93
CA GLY A 42 -14.71 -9.43 29.92
C GLY A 42 -14.07 -9.51 28.54
N GLY A 43 -14.87 -9.78 27.50
CA GLY A 43 -14.41 -10.01 26.13
C GLY A 43 -14.77 -11.42 25.63
N SER A 44 -14.43 -11.71 24.39
CA SER A 44 -14.72 -13.02 23.77
C SER A 44 -13.75 -13.32 22.66
N TRP A 45 -13.53 -14.60 22.36
CA TRP A 45 -12.73 -15.03 21.22
C TRP A 45 -13.16 -16.38 20.69
N LEU A 46 -12.84 -16.63 19.42
CA LEU A 46 -12.98 -17.93 18.80
C LEU A 46 -11.74 -18.80 19.09
N SER A 47 -11.95 -20.09 19.28
CA SER A 47 -10.92 -21.06 19.64
C SER A 47 -10.90 -22.26 18.69
N GLY A 48 -9.70 -22.79 18.46
CA GLY A 48 -9.41 -23.90 17.55
C GLY A 48 -9.24 -23.48 16.08
N THR A 49 -8.56 -24.34 15.31
CA THR A 49 -8.24 -24.13 13.89
C THR A 49 -9.45 -23.78 13.02
N THR A 50 -10.61 -24.35 13.33
CA THR A 50 -11.87 -24.12 12.61
C THR A 50 -12.84 -23.21 13.37
N ALA A 51 -12.36 -22.42 14.34
CA ALA A 51 -13.20 -21.59 15.21
C ALA A 51 -14.40 -22.33 15.82
N ARG A 52 -14.18 -23.57 16.25
CA ARG A 52 -15.24 -24.48 16.69
C ARG A 52 -15.97 -23.97 17.94
N SER A 53 -15.28 -23.22 18.78
CA SER A 53 -15.77 -22.78 20.08
C SER A 53 -15.68 -21.27 20.22
N LEU A 54 -16.74 -20.67 20.74
CA LEU A 54 -16.75 -19.30 21.26
C LEU A 54 -16.45 -19.36 22.76
N VAL A 55 -15.43 -18.63 23.21
CA VAL A 55 -15.18 -18.39 24.64
C VAL A 55 -15.65 -16.99 24.98
N VAL A 56 -16.40 -16.85 26.06
CA VAL A 56 -16.92 -15.58 26.60
C VAL A 56 -16.39 -15.40 28.01
N ALA A 57 -15.61 -14.34 28.19
CA ALA A 57 -15.09 -13.93 29.48
C ALA A 57 -16.14 -13.11 30.24
N THR A 58 -16.31 -13.38 31.54
CA THR A 58 -17.20 -12.65 32.46
C THR A 58 -16.50 -12.38 33.78
N THR A 59 -16.84 -11.28 34.45
CA THR A 59 -16.38 -11.02 35.82
C THR A 59 -17.20 -11.71 36.91
N SER A 60 -18.24 -12.48 36.53
CA SER A 60 -19.13 -13.15 37.48
C SER A 60 -19.32 -14.62 37.16
N ALA A 61 -18.98 -15.49 38.12
CA ALA A 61 -19.23 -16.93 38.01
C ALA A 61 -20.74 -17.26 37.89
N ALA A 62 -21.63 -16.34 38.31
CA ALA A 62 -23.08 -16.53 38.18
C ALA A 62 -23.56 -16.50 36.71
N ASP A 63 -22.76 -15.95 35.79
CA ASP A 63 -23.11 -15.91 34.36
C ASP A 63 -22.77 -17.22 33.62
N ILE A 64 -21.97 -18.11 34.23
CA ILE A 64 -21.51 -19.37 33.60
C ILE A 64 -22.68 -20.20 33.03
N PRO A 65 -23.79 -20.46 33.78
CA PRO A 65 -24.89 -21.26 33.25
C PRO A 65 -25.53 -20.65 32.00
N ALA A 66 -25.68 -19.32 31.97
CA ALA A 66 -26.29 -18.62 30.82
C ALA A 66 -25.38 -18.69 29.58
N ILE A 67 -24.06 -18.54 29.77
CA ILE A 67 -23.06 -18.65 28.70
C ILE A 67 -23.04 -20.07 28.11
N LEU A 68 -23.03 -21.10 28.97
CA LEU A 68 -23.07 -22.50 28.54
C LEU A 68 -24.37 -22.85 27.82
N ALA A 69 -25.52 -22.37 28.33
CA ALA A 69 -26.82 -22.59 27.71
C ALA A 69 -26.94 -21.94 26.31
N ALA A 70 -26.20 -20.86 26.08
CA ALA A 70 -26.11 -20.22 24.77
C ALA A 70 -25.14 -20.94 23.80
N GLY A 71 -24.44 -21.99 24.23
CA GLY A 71 -23.53 -22.78 23.41
C GLY A 71 -22.10 -22.23 23.35
N ALA A 72 -21.73 -21.34 24.28
CA ALA A 72 -20.38 -20.81 24.43
C ALA A 72 -19.66 -21.44 25.64
N GLN A 73 -18.33 -21.32 25.68
CA GLN A 73 -17.52 -21.63 26.85
C GLN A 73 -17.41 -20.36 27.72
N ALA A 74 -17.52 -20.53 29.04
CA ALA A 74 -17.37 -19.43 29.98
C ALA A 74 -15.96 -19.39 30.55
N GLU A 75 -15.38 -18.19 30.64
CA GLU A 75 -14.14 -17.93 31.37
C GLU A 75 -14.38 -16.83 32.39
N VAL A 76 -14.00 -17.05 33.65
CA VAL A 76 -14.13 -16.01 34.68
C VAL A 76 -12.84 -15.22 34.75
N VAL A 77 -12.94 -13.90 34.54
CA VAL A 77 -11.81 -12.96 34.53
C VAL A 77 -11.99 -11.89 35.61
N THR A 78 -10.91 -11.20 35.94
CA THR A 78 -10.94 -10.19 37.02
C THR A 78 -11.56 -8.86 36.56
N ARG A 79 -11.46 -8.53 35.27
CA ARG A 79 -11.84 -7.22 34.74
C ARG A 79 -12.78 -7.32 33.55
N SER A 80 -13.77 -6.43 33.49
CA SER A 80 -14.62 -6.31 32.32
C SER A 80 -14.00 -5.41 31.25
N LEU A 81 -14.49 -5.48 30.01
CA LEU A 81 -14.12 -4.53 28.97
C LEU A 81 -14.46 -3.09 29.35
N ALA A 82 -15.56 -2.87 30.07
CA ALA A 82 -15.94 -1.55 30.59
C ALA A 82 -14.87 -0.95 31.52
N GLN A 83 -14.09 -1.79 32.21
CA GLN A 83 -12.95 -1.36 33.04
C GLN A 83 -11.66 -1.22 32.22
N LEU A 84 -11.41 -2.08 31.24
CA LEU A 84 -10.18 -2.09 30.43
C LEU A 84 -10.14 -0.97 29.38
N ILE A 85 -11.29 -0.58 28.81
CA ILE A 85 -11.37 0.44 27.77
C ILE A 85 -10.88 1.82 28.26
N PRO A 86 -11.34 2.37 29.40
CA PRO A 86 -10.84 3.66 29.90
C PRO A 86 -9.35 3.66 30.22
N ILE A 87 -8.81 2.51 30.68
CA ILE A 87 -7.37 2.36 30.94
C ILE A 87 -6.59 2.45 29.63
N LYS A 88 -7.01 1.72 28.58
CA LYS A 88 -6.39 1.80 27.26
C LYS A 88 -6.43 3.24 26.71
N GLN A 89 -7.57 3.93 26.83
CA GLN A 89 -7.70 5.32 26.37
C GLN A 89 -6.74 6.27 27.09
N SER A 90 -6.56 6.11 28.40
CA SER A 90 -5.60 6.90 29.19
C SER A 90 -4.15 6.67 28.71
N LEU A 91 -3.81 5.41 28.42
CA LEU A 91 -2.51 5.05 27.84
C LEU A 91 -2.32 5.56 26.42
N ASP A 92 -3.36 5.55 25.60
CA ASP A 92 -3.33 6.10 24.24
C ASP A 92 -2.99 7.59 24.26
N ALA A 93 -3.58 8.34 25.20
CA ALA A 93 -3.32 9.77 25.40
C ALA A 93 -1.90 10.05 25.93
N ALA A 94 -1.37 9.18 26.80
CA ALA A 94 -0.05 9.35 27.40
C ALA A 94 1.12 8.99 26.47
N LEU A 95 0.86 8.21 25.42
CA LEU A 95 1.88 7.77 24.45
C LEU A 95 1.65 8.44 23.08
N PRO A 96 1.79 9.77 22.94
CA PRO A 96 1.54 10.44 21.67
C PRO A 96 2.63 10.09 20.64
N ALA A 97 2.23 9.76 19.40
CA ALA A 97 3.01 9.72 18.15
C ALA A 97 4.51 9.32 18.24
N ARG A 98 4.88 8.42 19.17
CA ARG A 98 6.24 7.91 19.35
C ARG A 98 6.30 6.49 18.79
N PRO A 99 6.65 6.28 17.51
CA PRO A 99 6.56 4.98 16.85
C PRO A 99 7.47 3.90 17.45
N ARG A 100 8.32 4.23 18.43
CA ARG A 100 9.18 3.27 19.14
C ARG A 100 8.79 3.00 20.59
N VAL A 101 7.93 3.83 21.19
CA VAL A 101 7.64 3.84 22.64
C VAL A 101 6.19 3.41 22.89
N GLY A 102 5.78 2.28 22.32
CA GLY A 102 4.38 1.83 22.34
C GLY A 102 3.68 2.00 20.99
N SER A 103 4.25 1.42 19.93
CA SER A 103 3.75 1.49 18.55
C SER A 103 2.38 0.85 18.35
N VAL A 104 2.05 -0.17 19.15
CA VAL A 104 0.76 -0.87 19.12
C VAL A 104 0.22 -0.98 20.54
N ARG A 105 -1.09 -0.74 20.70
CA ARG A 105 -1.79 -0.77 21.98
C ARG A 105 -3.14 -1.44 21.80
N TYR A 106 -3.40 -2.47 22.57
CA TYR A 106 -4.65 -3.23 22.47
C TYR A 106 -5.07 -3.81 23.82
N ILE A 107 -6.33 -4.21 23.92
CA ILE A 107 -6.82 -5.03 25.02
C ILE A 107 -6.67 -6.50 24.62
N ASP A 108 -5.87 -7.23 25.38
CA ASP A 108 -5.77 -8.68 25.27
C ASP A 108 -6.85 -9.32 26.12
N VAL A 109 -7.96 -9.68 25.48
CA VAL A 109 -9.11 -10.31 26.14
C VAL A 109 -8.80 -11.71 26.68
N ARG A 110 -7.78 -12.39 26.13
CA ARG A 110 -7.37 -13.74 26.58
C ARG A 110 -6.54 -13.68 27.86
N ASN A 111 -5.74 -12.62 28.02
CA ASN A 111 -4.92 -12.41 29.21
C ASN A 111 -5.54 -11.38 30.18
N ASN A 112 -6.70 -10.82 29.85
CA ASN A 112 -7.43 -9.81 30.63
C ASN A 112 -6.58 -8.57 31.03
N LYS A 113 -5.78 -8.09 30.07
CA LYS A 113 -4.83 -6.97 30.23
C LYS A 113 -4.85 -5.98 29.07
N VAL A 114 -4.33 -4.78 29.29
CA VAL A 114 -3.94 -3.85 28.21
C VAL A 114 -2.49 -4.12 27.85
N VAL A 115 -2.19 -4.36 26.58
CA VAL A 115 -0.84 -4.66 26.10
C VAL A 115 -0.31 -3.47 25.29
N ILE A 116 0.95 -3.15 25.52
CA ILE A 116 1.72 -2.15 24.77
C ILE A 116 2.92 -2.84 24.14
N LEU A 117 2.97 -2.87 22.81
CA LEU A 117 4.12 -3.36 22.05
C LEU A 117 5.09 -2.20 21.84
N SER A 118 6.35 -2.35 22.29
CA SER A 118 7.33 -1.26 22.29
C SER A 118 8.72 -1.72 21.91
N ALA A 119 9.39 -0.96 21.05
CA ALA A 119 10.82 -1.14 20.74
C ALA A 119 11.72 -0.53 21.82
N ALA A 120 11.16 0.31 22.69
CA ALA A 120 11.79 0.90 23.86
C ALA A 120 10.90 0.65 25.10
N PRO A 121 10.88 -0.57 25.65
CA PRO A 121 9.96 -0.96 26.72
C PRO A 121 10.18 -0.15 28.01
N GLU A 122 11.42 0.08 28.44
CA GLU A 122 11.73 0.87 29.65
C GLU A 122 11.19 2.30 29.56
N GLN A 123 11.27 2.93 28.39
CA GLN A 123 10.72 4.27 28.17
C GLN A 123 9.18 4.26 28.19
N ALA A 124 8.56 3.21 27.66
CA ALA A 124 7.11 3.08 27.71
C ALA A 124 6.63 2.88 29.16
N GLU A 125 7.33 2.04 29.94
CA GLU A 125 7.06 1.84 31.36
C GLU A 125 7.17 3.13 32.17
N ALA A 126 8.24 3.91 31.96
CA ALA A 126 8.42 5.20 32.63
C ALA A 126 7.27 6.18 32.32
N ILE A 127 6.74 6.19 31.09
CA ILE A 127 5.59 7.03 30.76
C ILE A 127 4.31 6.49 31.42
N ILE A 128 4.09 5.18 31.40
CA ILE A 128 2.92 4.54 32.02
C ILE A 128 2.84 4.86 33.52
N GLU A 129 3.99 4.91 34.21
CA GLU A 129 4.07 5.31 35.63
C GLU A 129 3.48 6.70 35.88
N THR A 130 3.67 7.65 34.96
CA THR A 130 3.12 9.01 35.09
C THR A 130 1.60 9.06 34.94
N VAL A 131 0.99 8.06 34.29
CA VAL A 131 -0.48 7.96 34.11
C VAL A 131 -1.16 7.46 35.38
N GLY A 132 -0.41 6.83 36.30
CA GLY A 132 -0.95 6.29 37.55
C GLY A 132 -1.87 5.07 37.37
N VAL A 133 -1.79 4.37 36.23
CA VAL A 133 -2.54 3.13 36.02
C VAL A 133 -1.88 1.97 36.77
N ASN A 134 -2.70 1.05 37.30
CA ASN A 134 -2.18 -0.13 37.98
C ASN A 134 -1.38 -1.02 36.99
N LYS A 135 -0.10 -1.25 37.30
CA LYS A 135 0.83 -2.07 36.50
C LYS A 135 0.36 -3.51 36.30
N ASP A 136 -0.44 -4.07 37.20
CA ASP A 136 -0.97 -5.43 37.06
C ASP A 136 -1.93 -5.57 35.87
N VAL A 137 -2.52 -4.45 35.42
CA VAL A 137 -3.46 -4.39 34.30
C VAL A 137 -2.75 -4.19 32.96
N VAL A 138 -1.48 -3.76 32.98
CA VAL A 138 -0.75 -3.33 31.79
C VAL A 138 0.48 -4.20 31.58
N SER A 139 0.64 -4.75 30.39
CA SER A 139 1.86 -5.46 29.99
C SER A 139 2.58 -4.67 28.89
N VAL A 140 3.84 -4.29 29.13
CA VAL A 140 4.72 -3.78 28.08
C VAL A 140 5.51 -4.97 27.54
N ILE A 141 5.38 -5.23 26.24
CA ILE A 141 6.05 -6.35 25.58
C ILE A 141 7.09 -5.78 24.59
N PRO A 142 8.36 -6.19 24.69
CA PRO A 142 9.37 -5.85 23.69
C PRO A 142 8.91 -6.30 22.30
N SER A 143 8.81 -5.35 21.38
CA SER A 143 8.39 -5.62 20.00
C SER A 143 8.98 -4.60 19.05
N PHE A 144 9.40 -5.08 17.87
CA PHE A 144 9.83 -4.23 16.77
C PHE A 144 8.71 -3.98 15.76
N GLU A 145 7.47 -4.33 16.10
CA GLU A 145 6.30 -4.03 15.30
C GLU A 145 6.06 -2.51 15.28
N ILE A 146 6.33 -1.87 14.15
CA ILE A 146 6.08 -0.45 13.94
C ILE A 146 5.14 -0.35 12.74
N PRO A 147 3.80 -0.29 12.96
CA PRO A 147 2.85 -0.16 11.88
C PRO A 147 3.15 1.07 11.03
N ARG A 148 2.94 0.93 9.73
CA ARG A 148 3.16 1.95 8.72
C ARG A 148 2.02 1.91 7.72
N LEU A 149 1.75 3.04 7.09
CA LEU A 149 0.88 3.06 5.92
C LEU A 149 1.52 2.21 4.82
N LEU A 150 0.70 1.42 4.13
CA LEU A 150 1.10 0.66 2.96
C LEU A 150 0.74 1.50 1.74
N GLY A 151 1.72 1.76 0.87
CA GLY A 151 1.55 2.49 -0.38
C GLY A 151 1.92 1.64 -1.59
N ASP A 152 1.27 1.86 -2.72
CA ASP A 152 1.61 1.19 -3.98
C ASP A 152 2.47 2.09 -4.87
N VAL A 153 3.40 1.48 -5.59
CA VAL A 153 4.16 2.10 -6.67
C VAL A 153 3.50 1.70 -7.97
N ARG A 154 2.63 2.58 -8.45
CA ARG A 154 1.84 2.41 -9.67
C ARG A 154 2.15 3.53 -10.65
N GLY A 155 2.25 3.21 -11.94
CA GLY A 155 2.49 4.20 -12.98
C GLY A 155 1.38 5.26 -13.01
N GLY A 156 1.75 6.53 -13.16
CA GLY A 156 0.84 7.69 -13.13
C GLY A 156 0.69 8.37 -11.77
N ASP A 157 0.90 7.65 -10.67
CA ASP A 157 0.72 8.21 -9.32
C ASP A 157 1.75 9.30 -9.01
N ALA A 158 1.34 10.26 -8.17
CA ALA A 158 2.21 11.37 -7.77
C ALA A 158 3.35 10.91 -6.86
N TYR A 159 4.52 11.52 -7.04
CA TYR A 159 5.56 11.60 -6.03
C TYR A 159 6.14 13.01 -5.99
N TYR A 160 6.81 13.32 -4.88
CA TYR A 160 7.38 14.64 -4.66
C TYR A 160 8.85 14.57 -4.29
N THR A 161 9.61 15.53 -4.82
CA THR A 161 11.01 15.78 -4.44
C THR A 161 11.07 17.15 -3.74
N GLY A 162 11.42 17.17 -2.45
CA GLY A 162 11.33 18.40 -1.66
C GLY A 162 9.88 18.89 -1.46
N ILE A 163 9.69 20.20 -1.28
CA ILE A 163 8.39 20.77 -0.89
C ILE A 163 7.46 20.98 -2.10
N THR A 164 7.99 21.39 -3.25
CA THR A 164 7.19 21.90 -4.38
C THR A 164 7.28 21.07 -5.67
N SER A 165 8.30 20.21 -5.82
CA SER A 165 8.46 19.46 -7.07
C SER A 165 7.54 18.25 -7.07
N ARG A 166 6.47 18.31 -7.86
CA ARG A 166 5.56 17.19 -8.14
C ARG A 166 5.93 16.56 -9.47
N CYS A 167 6.10 15.25 -9.47
CA CYS A 167 6.25 14.46 -10.69
C CYS A 167 5.38 13.20 -10.58
N SER A 168 5.37 12.43 -11.67
CA SER A 168 4.58 11.21 -11.78
C SER A 168 5.48 9.97 -11.93
N ILE A 169 5.07 8.87 -11.31
CA ILE A 169 5.73 7.58 -11.42
C ILE A 169 5.60 7.06 -12.85
N GLY A 170 6.69 6.63 -13.46
CA GLY A 170 6.70 6.04 -14.80
C GLY A 170 6.31 4.57 -14.75
N PHE A 171 7.25 3.70 -14.39
CA PHE A 171 6.99 2.25 -14.29
C PHE A 171 7.73 1.65 -13.11
N ALA A 172 7.10 0.68 -12.45
CA ALA A 172 7.76 -0.13 -11.43
C ALA A 172 8.87 -0.98 -12.07
N VAL A 173 10.04 -0.99 -11.43
CA VAL A 173 11.23 -1.72 -11.88
C VAL A 173 11.95 -2.37 -10.70
N THR A 174 12.83 -3.31 -11.02
CA THR A 174 13.76 -3.92 -10.06
C THR A 174 15.20 -3.83 -10.56
N LYS A 175 16.14 -3.71 -9.62
CA LYS A 175 17.58 -3.89 -9.84
C LYS A 175 18.09 -4.96 -8.88
N GLY A 176 18.17 -6.21 -9.36
CA GLY A 176 18.34 -7.35 -8.46
C GLY A 176 17.16 -7.42 -7.47
N ALA A 177 17.45 -7.45 -6.17
CA ALA A 177 16.42 -7.42 -5.12
C ALA A 177 15.88 -6.01 -4.80
N GLN A 178 16.55 -4.95 -5.29
CA GLN A 178 16.15 -3.58 -5.00
C GLN A 178 14.91 -3.21 -5.82
N ARG A 179 13.85 -2.78 -5.13
CA ARG A 179 12.62 -2.26 -5.73
C ARG A 179 12.77 -0.79 -6.12
N GLY A 180 12.08 -0.36 -7.15
CA GLY A 180 12.10 1.03 -7.57
C GLY A 180 11.05 1.38 -8.61
N PHE A 181 11.13 2.60 -9.10
CA PHE A 181 10.44 3.04 -10.29
C PHE A 181 11.33 3.94 -11.15
N VAL A 182 11.02 4.00 -12.44
CA VAL A 182 11.60 4.99 -13.35
C VAL A 182 10.74 6.26 -13.41
N SER A 183 11.37 7.39 -13.68
CA SER A 183 10.72 8.70 -13.87
C SER A 183 11.62 9.59 -14.73
N ALA A 184 11.29 10.87 -14.87
CA ALA A 184 12.11 11.83 -15.63
C ALA A 184 13.32 12.32 -14.81
N GLY A 185 14.41 12.66 -15.51
CA GLY A 185 15.64 13.13 -14.89
C GLY A 185 15.53 14.53 -14.32
N HIS A 186 14.76 15.41 -14.98
CA HIS A 186 14.54 16.77 -14.50
C HIS A 186 13.76 16.85 -13.18
N CYS A 187 13.10 15.76 -12.74
CA CYS A 187 12.32 15.70 -11.50
C CYS A 187 13.17 15.68 -10.21
N GLY A 188 14.47 15.40 -10.31
CA GLY A 188 15.34 15.32 -9.15
C GLY A 188 16.76 14.90 -9.51
N LYS A 189 17.73 15.25 -8.64
CA LYS A 189 19.12 14.83 -8.79
C LYS A 189 19.38 13.53 -8.01
N LYS A 190 20.43 12.79 -8.39
CA LYS A 190 20.89 11.63 -7.63
C LYS A 190 21.10 11.99 -6.16
N GLY A 191 20.59 11.15 -5.26
CA GLY A 191 20.61 11.36 -3.81
C GLY A 191 19.40 12.12 -3.26
N ALA A 192 18.56 12.72 -4.11
CA ALA A 192 17.34 13.37 -3.64
C ALA A 192 16.34 12.34 -3.08
N ALA A 193 15.73 12.64 -1.94
CA ALA A 193 14.68 11.84 -1.32
C ALA A 193 13.32 12.16 -1.93
N THR A 194 12.46 11.15 -2.03
CA THR A 194 11.08 11.29 -2.47
C THR A 194 10.08 10.94 -1.37
N VAL A 195 8.94 11.61 -1.40
CA VAL A 195 7.72 11.19 -0.69
C VAL A 195 6.63 10.86 -1.70
N GLY A 196 5.76 9.91 -1.36
CA GLY A 196 4.66 9.52 -2.23
C GLY A 196 3.49 10.51 -2.22
N ALA A 197 2.42 10.16 -2.92
CA ALA A 197 1.18 10.94 -2.96
C ALA A 197 0.62 11.26 -1.56
N ASP A 198 0.76 10.31 -0.63
CA ASP A 198 0.37 10.38 0.78
C ASP A 198 1.35 11.18 1.67
N ARG A 199 2.40 11.78 1.08
CA ARG A 199 3.48 12.49 1.75
C ARG A 199 4.33 11.64 2.69
N THR A 200 4.24 10.32 2.63
CA THR A 200 5.14 9.45 3.39
C THR A 200 6.44 9.18 2.62
N ALA A 201 7.52 8.92 3.36
CA ALA A 201 8.83 8.62 2.78
C ALA A 201 8.72 7.44 1.80
N GLN A 202 9.25 7.62 0.59
CA GLN A 202 9.08 6.69 -0.51
C GLN A 202 10.40 6.13 -1.03
N GLY A 203 11.31 6.97 -1.49
CA GLY A 203 12.52 6.50 -2.14
C GLY A 203 13.64 7.51 -2.23
N ILE A 204 14.72 7.13 -2.90
CA ILE A 204 15.89 7.97 -3.16
C ILE A 204 16.31 7.80 -4.61
N PHE A 205 16.52 8.90 -5.33
CA PHE A 205 17.06 8.91 -6.68
C PHE A 205 18.45 8.25 -6.71
N GLN A 206 18.57 7.14 -7.43
CA GLN A 206 19.84 6.41 -7.57
C GLN A 206 20.59 6.78 -8.86
N GLY A 207 19.85 7.22 -9.87
CA GLY A 207 20.36 7.79 -11.11
C GLY A 207 19.40 8.85 -11.64
N SER A 208 19.95 9.89 -12.24
CA SER A 208 19.20 10.94 -12.94
C SER A 208 20.11 11.56 -14.00
N VAL A 209 19.60 11.68 -15.23
CA VAL A 209 20.26 12.32 -16.37
C VAL A 209 19.32 13.37 -16.93
N PHE A 210 19.76 14.63 -16.92
CA PHE A 210 19.11 15.78 -17.56
C PHE A 210 20.04 17.00 -17.52
N PRO A 211 20.34 17.69 -18.64
CA PRO A 211 19.90 17.39 -20.03
C PRO A 211 20.72 16.24 -20.68
N GLY A 212 20.64 16.09 -22.01
CA GLY A 212 21.25 15.01 -22.81
C GLY A 212 20.23 13.90 -23.08
N SER A 213 19.80 13.24 -22.01
CA SER A 213 18.58 12.44 -21.94
C SER A 213 17.71 12.99 -20.81
N ASP A 214 16.50 12.47 -20.62
CA ASP A 214 15.61 12.86 -19.53
C ASP A 214 14.98 11.66 -18.84
N TYR A 215 15.79 10.99 -18.00
CA TYR A 215 15.34 9.85 -17.23
C TYR A 215 16.03 9.74 -15.87
N ALA A 216 15.37 9.05 -14.96
CA ALA A 216 15.86 8.72 -13.64
C ALA A 216 15.32 7.35 -13.19
N TRP A 217 15.95 6.80 -12.16
CA TRP A 217 15.37 5.71 -11.40
C TRP A 217 15.53 5.94 -9.89
N ILE A 218 14.48 5.62 -9.17
CA ILE A 218 14.34 5.85 -7.74
C ILE A 218 14.26 4.49 -7.06
N ALA A 219 15.16 4.23 -6.10
CA ALA A 219 15.06 3.06 -5.23
C ALA A 219 14.01 3.35 -4.14
N VAL A 220 12.99 2.51 -4.03
CA VAL A 220 11.94 2.66 -3.01
C VAL A 220 12.26 1.87 -1.75
N ASN A 221 11.81 2.38 -0.62
CA ASN A 221 11.91 1.70 0.66
C ASN A 221 10.88 0.56 0.75
N THR A 222 10.91 -0.20 1.84
CA THR A 222 10.09 -1.40 1.97
C THR A 222 8.60 -1.10 2.22
N ASN A 223 8.21 0.15 2.52
CA ASN A 223 6.83 0.60 2.78
C ASN A 223 5.98 0.60 1.52
N TRP A 224 6.63 0.59 0.36
CA TRP A 224 6.00 0.72 -0.93
C TRP A 224 6.01 -0.61 -1.69
N THR A 225 4.84 -1.07 -2.10
CA THR A 225 4.63 -2.31 -2.85
C THR A 225 4.63 -1.98 -4.34
N LEU A 226 5.42 -2.70 -5.13
CA LEU A 226 5.42 -2.47 -6.57
C LEU A 226 4.18 -3.10 -7.21
N THR A 227 3.52 -2.38 -8.12
CA THR A 227 2.46 -2.94 -8.96
C THR A 227 2.90 -2.96 -10.42
N PRO A 228 2.58 -4.02 -11.18
CA PRO A 228 2.85 -4.08 -12.62
C PRO A 228 1.74 -3.37 -13.42
N THR A 229 1.33 -2.18 -13.00
CA THR A 229 0.16 -1.48 -13.55
C THR A 229 0.40 0.01 -13.70
N VAL A 230 -0.37 0.63 -14.60
CA VAL A 230 -0.43 2.08 -14.82
C VAL A 230 -1.88 2.53 -14.58
N SER A 231 -2.10 3.59 -13.79
CA SER A 231 -3.44 4.17 -13.60
C SER A 231 -4.03 4.65 -14.93
N ASN A 232 -5.32 4.38 -15.17
CA ASN A 232 -6.04 4.85 -16.36
C ASN A 232 -7.08 5.95 -16.05
N GLY A 233 -6.85 6.72 -14.99
CA GLY A 233 -7.70 7.85 -14.59
C GLY A 233 -8.39 7.69 -13.24
N GLY A 234 -7.90 6.77 -12.40
CA GLY A 234 -8.48 6.52 -11.10
C GLY A 234 -7.50 5.97 -10.04
N ALA A 235 -7.98 5.88 -8.80
CA ALA A 235 -7.19 5.51 -7.63
C ALA A 235 -7.16 3.99 -7.37
N GLY A 236 -8.04 3.20 -7.99
CA GLY A 236 -8.15 1.76 -7.78
C GLY A 236 -7.33 0.90 -8.74
N ILE A 237 -7.08 -0.38 -8.36
CA ILE A 237 -6.43 -1.37 -9.25
C ILE A 237 -7.30 -1.72 -10.47
N ASP A 238 -8.62 -1.67 -10.32
CA ASP A 238 -9.59 -1.87 -11.41
C ASP A 238 -9.62 -0.68 -12.40
N GLU A 239 -8.98 0.43 -12.02
CA GLU A 239 -8.76 1.63 -12.83
C GLU A 239 -7.29 1.69 -13.27
N SER A 240 -6.79 0.56 -13.78
CA SER A 240 -5.40 0.45 -14.23
C SER A 240 -5.24 -0.46 -15.45
N VAL A 241 -4.21 -0.18 -16.25
CA VAL A 241 -3.77 -1.02 -17.37
C VAL A 241 -2.58 -1.88 -16.92
N PRO A 242 -2.59 -3.20 -17.18
CA PRO A 242 -1.46 -4.06 -16.86
C PRO A 242 -0.26 -3.77 -17.77
N VAL A 243 0.94 -3.88 -17.19
CA VAL A 243 2.20 -3.79 -17.93
C VAL A 243 2.67 -5.20 -18.25
N ALA A 244 2.65 -5.61 -19.51
CA ALA A 244 3.06 -6.94 -19.96
C ALA A 244 4.48 -6.97 -20.55
N GLY A 245 5.04 -5.81 -20.91
CA GLY A 245 6.36 -5.73 -21.51
C GLY A 245 6.76 -4.31 -21.90
N ALA A 246 7.79 -4.19 -22.74
CA ALA A 246 8.38 -2.92 -23.18
C ALA A 246 8.63 -2.88 -24.70
N ARG A 247 7.82 -3.58 -25.49
CA ARG A 247 7.97 -3.56 -26.95
C ARG A 247 7.60 -2.17 -27.48
N ALA A 248 8.56 -1.50 -28.13
CA ALA A 248 8.36 -0.19 -28.71
C ALA A 248 7.30 -0.22 -29.82
N ALA A 249 6.38 0.74 -29.77
CA ALA A 249 5.40 1.00 -30.80
C ALA A 249 5.98 1.95 -31.87
N ILE A 250 5.39 1.90 -33.06
CA ILE A 250 5.83 2.67 -34.23
C ILE A 250 4.98 3.92 -34.44
N GLU A 251 5.41 4.79 -35.33
CA GLU A 251 4.67 5.96 -35.79
C GLU A 251 3.25 5.57 -36.24
N GLY A 252 2.25 6.35 -35.84
CA GLY A 252 0.82 6.09 -36.06
C GLY A 252 0.16 5.15 -35.04
N ALA A 253 0.92 4.51 -34.15
CA ALA A 253 0.34 3.70 -33.08
C ALA A 253 -0.33 4.58 -32.01
N SER A 254 -1.45 4.09 -31.46
CA SER A 254 -2.09 4.68 -30.30
C SER A 254 -1.20 4.55 -29.07
N VAL A 255 -1.07 5.63 -28.32
CA VAL A 255 -0.32 5.65 -27.06
C VAL A 255 -1.07 6.51 -26.05
N CYS A 256 -1.05 6.08 -24.79
CA CYS A 256 -1.67 6.79 -23.69
C CYS A 256 -0.62 7.17 -22.65
N ARG A 257 -0.80 8.36 -22.08
CA ARG A 257 -0.02 8.90 -20.97
C ARG A 257 -0.86 8.81 -19.69
N SER A 258 -0.22 8.43 -18.60
CA SER A 258 -0.73 8.56 -17.24
C SER A 258 0.17 9.47 -16.41
N GLY A 259 -0.42 10.33 -15.59
CA GLY A 259 0.32 11.30 -14.79
C GLY A 259 -0.60 12.05 -13.84
N SER A 260 -0.02 12.52 -12.76
CA SER A 260 -0.76 12.94 -11.58
C SER A 260 -1.56 14.23 -11.75
N THR A 261 -1.33 15.01 -12.82
CA THR A 261 -1.99 16.31 -13.00
C THR A 261 -3.19 16.22 -13.92
N THR A 262 -3.02 15.55 -15.06
CA THR A 262 -4.08 15.42 -16.08
C THR A 262 -4.57 13.97 -16.23
N ASP A 263 -4.27 13.12 -15.26
CA ASP A 263 -4.70 11.72 -15.23
C ASP A 263 -4.32 10.95 -16.49
N TRP A 264 -5.30 10.52 -17.30
CA TRP A 264 -5.12 9.64 -18.45
C TRP A 264 -5.52 10.29 -19.76
N HIS A 265 -4.58 10.40 -20.69
CA HIS A 265 -4.82 10.98 -22.02
C HIS A 265 -4.19 10.13 -23.11
N CYS A 266 -4.85 10.01 -24.26
CA CYS A 266 -4.38 9.20 -25.38
C CYS A 266 -4.26 10.01 -26.67
N GLY A 267 -3.44 9.49 -27.59
CA GLY A 267 -3.11 10.11 -28.86
C GLY A 267 -2.27 9.16 -29.69
N LEU A 268 -1.47 9.70 -30.61
CA LEU A 268 -0.65 8.93 -31.53
C LEU A 268 0.84 9.21 -31.34
N ILE A 269 1.67 8.19 -31.56
CA ILE A 269 3.10 8.37 -31.80
C ILE A 269 3.26 9.05 -33.17
N GLN A 270 3.97 10.16 -33.22
CA GLN A 270 4.15 10.94 -34.44
C GLN A 270 5.54 10.72 -35.05
N GLN A 271 6.60 10.84 -34.25
CA GLN A 271 7.98 10.63 -34.69
C GLN A 271 8.82 10.05 -33.53
N ARG A 272 9.71 9.11 -33.82
CA ARG A 272 10.78 8.70 -32.91
C ARG A 272 12.08 9.47 -33.22
N ASP A 273 13.03 9.40 -32.30
CA ASP A 273 14.35 10.01 -32.43
C ASP A 273 14.34 11.54 -32.63
N ALA A 274 13.45 12.21 -31.90
CA ALA A 274 13.37 13.66 -31.88
C ALA A 274 14.40 14.27 -30.92
N SER A 275 15.00 15.39 -31.34
CA SER A 275 15.81 16.25 -30.47
C SER A 275 15.01 17.47 -30.05
N VAL A 276 15.04 17.80 -28.75
CA VAL A 276 14.33 18.95 -28.17
C VAL A 276 15.30 19.83 -27.41
N THR A 277 15.21 21.15 -27.61
CA THR A 277 16.01 22.13 -26.86
C THR A 277 15.17 22.72 -25.73
N TYR A 278 15.51 22.38 -24.49
CA TYR A 278 14.98 23.02 -23.29
C TYR A 278 15.91 24.16 -22.82
N PRO A 279 15.43 25.08 -21.94
CA PRO A 279 16.30 26.11 -21.36
C PRO A 279 17.56 25.56 -20.67
N GLN A 280 17.51 24.32 -20.17
CA GLN A 280 18.61 23.65 -19.49
C GLN A 280 19.58 22.94 -20.45
N GLY A 281 19.19 22.72 -21.72
CA GLY A 281 20.00 22.04 -22.73
C GLY A 281 19.19 21.15 -23.68
N ASN A 282 19.90 20.52 -24.62
CA ASN A 282 19.30 19.60 -25.58
C ASN A 282 19.04 18.23 -24.95
N VAL A 283 17.93 17.60 -25.33
CA VAL A 283 17.58 16.22 -25.02
C VAL A 283 17.34 15.48 -26.33
N PHE A 284 17.95 14.31 -26.47
CA PHE A 284 17.97 13.52 -27.71
C PHE A 284 17.12 12.26 -27.57
N GLU A 285 16.90 11.57 -28.70
CA GLU A 285 16.22 10.27 -28.77
C GLU A 285 14.79 10.24 -28.20
N LEU A 286 14.13 11.40 -28.11
CA LEU A 286 12.76 11.49 -27.60
C LEU A 286 11.76 10.98 -28.62
N THR A 287 10.64 10.44 -28.13
CA THR A 287 9.49 10.12 -28.99
C THR A 287 8.45 11.22 -28.88
N ARG A 288 8.08 11.80 -30.02
CA ARG A 288 7.08 12.85 -30.19
C ARG A 288 5.68 12.25 -30.33
N THR A 289 4.71 12.81 -29.61
CA THR A 289 3.32 12.34 -29.61
C THR A 289 2.31 13.48 -29.70
N SER A 290 1.08 13.15 -30.10
CA SER A 290 -0.07 14.08 -30.06
C SER A 290 -0.78 14.11 -28.70
N VAL A 291 -0.26 13.43 -27.69
CA VAL A 291 -0.86 13.38 -26.35
C VAL A 291 -0.58 14.70 -25.63
N CYS A 292 -1.55 15.25 -24.92
CA CYS A 292 -1.35 16.44 -24.09
C CYS A 292 -0.72 16.09 -22.73
N ALA A 293 -0.06 17.05 -22.10
CA ALA A 293 0.49 16.95 -20.75
C ALA A 293 0.59 18.34 -20.11
N GLU A 294 0.56 18.38 -18.78
CA GLU A 294 0.70 19.61 -17.99
C GLU A 294 1.80 19.48 -16.91
N PRO A 295 2.24 20.59 -16.30
CA PRO A 295 3.22 20.55 -15.21
C PRO A 295 2.82 19.58 -14.10
N GLY A 296 3.69 18.61 -13.81
CA GLY A 296 3.46 17.55 -12.84
C GLY A 296 3.20 16.17 -13.46
N ASP A 297 2.85 16.10 -14.74
CA ASP A 297 2.78 14.84 -15.50
C ASP A 297 4.17 14.31 -15.87
N SER A 298 5.19 15.15 -15.77
CA SER A 298 6.61 14.80 -15.90
C SER A 298 6.96 13.50 -15.20
N GLY A 299 7.64 12.62 -15.91
CA GLY A 299 8.02 11.28 -15.46
C GLY A 299 6.91 10.22 -15.55
N GLY A 300 5.66 10.63 -15.77
CA GLY A 300 4.51 9.74 -15.88
C GLY A 300 4.58 8.80 -17.09
N SER A 301 3.90 7.66 -16.97
CA SER A 301 3.95 6.56 -17.93
C SER A 301 3.41 6.94 -19.29
N PHE A 302 4.10 6.56 -20.37
CA PHE A 302 3.51 6.35 -21.69
C PHE A 302 3.41 4.85 -21.96
N ILE A 303 2.22 4.35 -22.28
CA ILE A 303 1.92 2.93 -22.51
C ILE A 303 1.07 2.76 -23.78
N SER A 304 1.35 1.70 -24.55
CA SER A 304 0.58 1.32 -25.74
C SER A 304 0.07 -0.10 -25.57
N ILE A 305 -1.26 -0.27 -25.53
CA ILE A 305 -1.95 -1.53 -25.20
C ILE A 305 -1.59 -1.99 -23.78
N ASP A 306 -0.52 -2.77 -23.64
CA ASP A 306 0.05 -3.26 -22.38
C ASP A 306 1.58 -3.15 -22.36
N GLN A 307 2.16 -2.45 -23.33
CA GLN A 307 3.60 -2.30 -23.52
C GLN A 307 4.06 -0.93 -23.04
N ALA A 308 4.94 -0.88 -22.06
CA ALA A 308 5.61 0.33 -21.62
C ALA A 308 6.37 0.98 -22.78
N GLN A 309 6.15 2.27 -23.02
CA GLN A 309 6.80 3.03 -24.10
C GLN A 309 7.86 3.97 -23.55
N GLY A 310 7.58 4.68 -22.44
CA GLY A 310 8.54 5.64 -21.89
C GLY A 310 8.00 6.50 -20.77
N VAL A 311 8.78 7.49 -20.34
CA VAL A 311 8.42 8.45 -19.29
C VAL A 311 8.30 9.86 -19.87
N THR A 312 7.28 10.59 -19.44
CA THR A 312 7.00 11.97 -19.91
C THR A 312 8.21 12.88 -19.64
N SER A 313 8.76 13.52 -20.68
CA SER A 313 9.84 14.52 -20.55
C SER A 313 9.26 15.94 -20.50
N GLY A 314 8.54 16.33 -21.52
CA GLY A 314 8.00 17.69 -21.64
C GLY A 314 7.22 17.87 -22.92
N GLY A 315 6.72 19.08 -23.17
CA GLY A 315 5.85 19.33 -24.32
C GLY A 315 5.51 20.80 -24.50
N SER A 316 4.57 21.05 -25.42
CA SER A 316 4.02 22.37 -25.74
C SER A 316 2.52 22.28 -25.93
N GLY A 317 1.80 23.36 -25.64
CA GLY A 317 0.33 23.36 -25.60
C GLY A 317 -0.21 22.96 -24.22
N ASP A 318 -1.45 22.50 -24.17
CA ASP A 318 -2.12 22.08 -22.94
C ASP A 318 -3.20 21.02 -23.21
N CYS A 319 -3.85 20.51 -22.16
CA CYS A 319 -4.92 19.52 -22.31
C CYS A 319 -6.29 20.10 -22.68
N SER A 320 -6.41 21.44 -22.80
CA SER A 320 -7.65 22.11 -23.21
C SER A 320 -7.71 22.38 -24.72
N SER A 321 -6.58 22.74 -25.31
CA SER A 321 -6.41 23.14 -26.72
C SER A 321 -5.59 22.14 -27.54
N GLY A 322 -5.03 21.12 -26.86
CA GLY A 322 -4.15 20.13 -27.45
C GLY A 322 -2.68 20.53 -27.35
N GLY A 323 -1.81 19.58 -27.66
CA GLY A 323 -0.38 19.79 -27.51
C GLY A 323 0.46 18.72 -28.18
N THR A 324 1.76 18.91 -28.10
CA THR A 324 2.77 17.91 -28.45
C THR A 324 3.52 17.55 -27.19
N THR A 325 3.57 16.27 -26.84
CA THR A 325 4.35 15.78 -25.71
C THR A 325 5.41 14.81 -26.17
N TYR A 326 6.57 14.90 -25.54
CA TYR A 326 7.74 14.06 -25.76
C TYR A 326 7.96 13.13 -24.56
N PHE A 327 8.32 11.88 -24.83
CA PHE A 327 8.72 10.94 -23.79
C PHE A 327 10.11 10.36 -24.07
N GLN A 328 10.85 10.06 -23.00
CA GLN A 328 12.09 9.28 -23.09
C GLN A 328 11.75 7.79 -23.21
N PRO A 329 12.24 7.07 -24.23
CA PRO A 329 11.95 5.64 -24.41
C PRO A 329 12.37 4.78 -23.22
N ILE A 330 11.50 3.87 -22.77
CA ILE A 330 11.76 3.02 -21.61
C ILE A 330 12.97 2.10 -21.81
N GLY A 331 13.22 1.65 -23.04
CA GLY A 331 14.31 0.73 -23.37
C GLY A 331 15.69 1.29 -23.05
N GLU A 332 15.91 2.59 -23.29
CA GLU A 332 17.16 3.28 -22.94
C GLU A 332 17.37 3.29 -21.43
N ILE A 333 16.34 3.66 -20.66
CA ILE A 333 16.40 3.74 -19.19
C ILE A 333 16.72 2.38 -18.58
N LEU A 334 16.04 1.33 -19.06
CA LEU A 334 16.25 -0.04 -18.59
C LEU A 334 17.68 -0.50 -18.86
N THR A 335 18.21 -0.19 -20.05
CA THR A 335 19.57 -0.55 -20.46
C THR A 335 20.61 0.24 -19.67
N ALA A 336 20.48 1.57 -19.59
CA ALA A 336 21.43 2.46 -18.94
C ALA A 336 21.66 2.13 -17.46
N TYR A 337 20.62 1.67 -16.76
CA TYR A 337 20.70 1.34 -15.34
C TYR A 337 20.71 -0.15 -15.02
N GLY A 338 20.56 -1.04 -16.02
CA GLY A 338 20.45 -2.48 -15.81
C GLY A 338 19.21 -2.86 -15.01
N LEU A 339 18.07 -2.27 -15.34
CA LEU A 339 16.80 -2.45 -14.65
C LEU A 339 15.95 -3.52 -15.34
N LYS A 340 15.13 -4.21 -14.56
CA LYS A 340 14.08 -5.11 -15.04
C LYS A 340 12.72 -4.47 -14.82
N LEU A 341 11.95 -4.30 -15.89
CA LEU A 341 10.55 -3.86 -15.80
C LEU A 341 9.72 -4.90 -15.03
N LEU A 342 8.89 -4.44 -14.10
CA LEU A 342 7.94 -5.31 -13.43
C LEU A 342 6.72 -5.53 -14.34
N THR A 343 6.43 -6.79 -14.66
CA THR A 343 5.34 -7.15 -15.58
C THR A 343 4.28 -7.99 -14.90
N ALA A 344 3.03 -7.83 -15.33
CA ALA A 344 1.91 -8.64 -14.88
C ALA A 344 2.07 -10.05 -15.46
N THR A 345 2.00 -11.08 -14.61
CA THR A 345 1.91 -12.46 -15.08
C THR A 345 0.53 -12.63 -15.73
N ARG A 346 0.48 -12.82 -17.06
CA ARG A 346 -0.77 -13.15 -17.76
C ARG A 346 -1.27 -14.50 -17.24
N THR A 347 -2.32 -14.51 -16.42
CA THR A 347 -3.26 -15.63 -16.44
C THR A 347 -4.02 -15.49 -17.75
N PRO A 348 -3.92 -16.44 -18.70
CA PRO A 348 -4.69 -16.36 -19.93
C PRO A 348 -6.19 -16.29 -19.58
N PRO A 349 -6.99 -15.48 -20.28
CA PRO A 349 -8.43 -15.61 -20.18
C PRO A 349 -8.79 -17.04 -20.58
N THR A 350 -9.53 -17.76 -19.74
CA THR A 350 -10.20 -18.98 -20.15
C THR A 350 -11.08 -18.63 -21.33
N THR A 351 -10.67 -19.03 -22.54
CA THR A 351 -11.52 -18.96 -23.72
C THR A 351 -12.69 -19.88 -23.49
N THR A 352 -13.81 -19.34 -23.02
CA THR A 352 -15.10 -20.00 -23.15
C THR A 352 -15.42 -19.98 -24.64
N SER A 353 -15.13 -21.09 -25.31
CA SER A 353 -15.63 -21.35 -26.65
C SER A 353 -17.16 -21.37 -26.57
N ALA A 354 -17.79 -20.30 -27.04
CA ALA A 354 -19.20 -20.31 -27.38
C ALA A 354 -19.32 -20.87 -28.80
N ARG A 355 -20.25 -21.82 -28.95
CA ARG A 355 -20.59 -22.56 -30.17
C ARG A 355 -20.83 -21.69 -31.39
#